data_AF-A0A5K7WY51-F1
#
_entry.id   AF-A0A5K7WY51-F1
#
_cell.length_a   1.000
_cell.length_b   1.000
_cell.length_c   1.000
_cell.angle_alpha   90.00
_cell.angle_beta   90.00
_cell.angle_gamma   90.00
#
_symmetry.space_group_name_H-M   'P 1'
#
loop_
_entity.id
_entity.type
_entity.pdbx_description
1 polymer ?
#
loop_
_entity_poly.entity_id
_entity_poly.type
_entity_poly.pdbx_seq_one_letter_code
_entity_poly.pdbx_strand_id
1 'polypeptide(L)'
;MAIDLSIIIPTFNERQNVARITERINDVLLPLGCSFEILFMDDSTDDTPTVLHELAMRYLFVRFIHRTGKCGLGSAVSEGFQHARGDIFIVMDADLQHPPEIIYDMMAKMDEGYQMVIPSRFIAGGSDGGLNWYRKFVSWTARIIARLALKRLRKITDPTSGLFAIKRSAISGIELNPIGWKIMLEIIIQANIDQIIEIPYKFHARDLGNSKMRAREQVKYLIHLAKLVSRSEEDRRFYCFCLVGISGVIINLASYKLMLMNGTNLVIAFMISTAISILTNYTLNRSFTWRMRREKHSWTDQLFRYSLVSLIGLCLSSSVLLFSHYVMNGSPMASGILGIVSGITWNFIVNDKWTFTDKKTIVPPKDQLVETVKTNDKS
;
A
#
# COMPACT_ATOMS: atom_id res chain seq x y z
N MET A 1 -23.19 -23.85 -13.66
CA MET A 1 -22.77 -23.94 -12.24
C MET A 1 -22.07 -22.64 -11.90
N ALA A 2 -22.29 -22.11 -10.70
CA ALA A 2 -21.45 -21.01 -10.20
C ALA A 2 -20.00 -21.52 -10.11
N ILE A 3 -19.03 -20.64 -10.36
CA ILE A 3 -17.61 -20.96 -10.17
C ILE A 3 -17.23 -20.40 -8.79
N ASP A 4 -16.60 -21.21 -7.95
CA ASP A 4 -16.22 -20.79 -6.59
C ASP A 4 -14.91 -20.02 -6.62
N LEU A 5 -13.95 -20.49 -7.42
CA LEU A 5 -12.56 -20.00 -7.45
C LEU A 5 -12.10 -19.63 -8.87
N SER A 6 -11.54 -18.44 -9.05
CA SER A 6 -10.76 -18.11 -10.25
C SER A 6 -9.30 -17.90 -9.90
N ILE A 7 -8.42 -18.67 -10.53
CA ILE A 7 -6.97 -18.49 -10.45
C ILE A 7 -6.53 -17.65 -11.64
N ILE A 8 -6.07 -16.43 -11.37
CA ILE A 8 -5.65 -15.46 -12.39
C ILE A 8 -4.13 -15.49 -12.47
N ILE A 9 -3.62 -15.89 -13.64
CA ILE A 9 -2.19 -16.09 -13.87
C ILE A 9 -1.72 -15.16 -15.00
N PRO A 10 -1.00 -14.06 -14.70
CA PRO A 10 -0.39 -13.25 -15.73
C PRO A 10 0.80 -13.99 -16.36
N THR A 11 0.89 -14.00 -17.69
CA THR A 11 1.95 -14.69 -18.44
C THR A 11 2.66 -13.77 -19.43
N PHE A 12 3.97 -13.93 -19.56
CA PHE A 12 4.79 -13.28 -20.57
C PHE A 12 5.99 -14.16 -20.93
N ASN A 13 5.91 -14.80 -22.10
CA ASN A 13 6.88 -15.75 -22.62
C ASN A 13 7.14 -16.93 -21.65
N GLU A 14 6.06 -17.55 -21.19
CA GLU A 14 6.04 -18.62 -20.18
C GLU A 14 5.64 -19.98 -20.79
N ARG A 15 5.89 -20.17 -22.10
CA ARG A 15 5.52 -21.36 -22.90
C ARG A 15 5.78 -22.70 -22.21
N GLN A 16 6.90 -22.84 -21.51
CA GLN A 16 7.31 -24.09 -20.86
C GLN A 16 6.61 -24.33 -19.51
N ASN A 17 6.09 -23.27 -18.89
CA ASN A 17 5.55 -23.30 -17.53
C ASN A 17 4.02 -23.40 -17.50
N VAL A 18 3.31 -22.83 -18.49
CA VAL A 18 1.84 -22.79 -18.52
C VAL A 18 1.19 -24.17 -18.47
N ALA A 19 1.76 -25.18 -19.13
CA ALA A 19 1.26 -26.56 -19.07
C ALA A 19 1.48 -27.18 -17.69
N ARG A 20 2.68 -27.04 -17.14
CA ARG A 20 3.06 -27.62 -15.84
C ARG A 20 2.25 -27.03 -14.69
N ILE A 21 2.05 -25.72 -14.67
CA ILE A 21 1.26 -25.06 -13.62
C ILE A 21 -0.21 -25.46 -13.71
N THR A 22 -0.75 -25.62 -14.93
CA THR A 22 -2.12 -26.10 -15.14
C THR A 22 -2.32 -27.49 -14.55
N GLU A 23 -1.41 -28.43 -14.85
CA GLU A 23 -1.47 -29.80 -14.34
C GLU A 23 -1.35 -29.83 -12.81
N ARG A 24 -0.37 -29.11 -12.24
CA ARG A 24 -0.20 -29.06 -10.77
C ARG A 24 -1.39 -28.42 -10.05
N ILE A 25 -1.99 -27.36 -10.60
CA ILE A 25 -3.20 -26.75 -10.02
C ILE A 25 -4.35 -27.75 -10.07
N ASN A 26 -4.54 -28.44 -11.19
CA ASN A 26 -5.58 -29.45 -11.32
C ASN A 26 -5.41 -30.56 -10.27
N ASP A 27 -4.20 -31.07 -10.08
CA ASP A 27 -3.92 -32.13 -9.10
C ASP A 27 -4.20 -31.68 -7.65
N VAL A 28 -3.97 -30.41 -7.34
CA VAL A 28 -4.25 -29.82 -6.02
C VAL A 28 -5.74 -29.56 -5.78
N LEU A 29 -6.47 -29.12 -6.82
CA LEU A 29 -7.87 -28.72 -6.68
C LEU A 29 -8.87 -29.84 -6.91
N LEU A 30 -8.52 -30.88 -7.68
CA LEU A 30 -9.39 -32.03 -7.93
C LEU A 30 -9.91 -32.68 -6.62
N PRO A 31 -9.08 -32.89 -5.58
CA PRO A 31 -9.52 -33.49 -4.32
C PRO A 31 -10.42 -32.57 -3.48
N LEU A 32 -10.37 -31.25 -3.70
CA LEU A 32 -11.19 -30.28 -2.95
C LEU A 32 -12.64 -30.26 -3.41
N GLY A 33 -12.94 -30.77 -4.61
CA GLY A 33 -14.29 -30.79 -5.16
C GLY A 33 -14.88 -29.40 -5.43
N CYS A 34 -14.08 -28.34 -5.34
CA CYS A 34 -14.51 -26.97 -5.62
C CYS A 34 -14.58 -26.72 -7.13
N SER A 35 -15.56 -25.92 -7.57
CA SER A 35 -15.61 -25.49 -8.96
C SER A 35 -14.60 -24.35 -9.18
N PHE A 36 -13.69 -24.52 -10.14
CA PHE A 36 -12.64 -23.54 -10.39
C PHE A 36 -12.44 -23.25 -11.88
N GLU A 37 -11.83 -22.10 -12.17
CA GLU A 37 -11.22 -21.80 -13.46
C GLU A 37 -9.78 -21.30 -13.27
N ILE A 38 -8.95 -21.57 -14.28
CA ILE A 38 -7.65 -20.93 -14.44
C ILE A 38 -7.78 -19.95 -15.60
N LEU A 39 -7.59 -18.67 -15.32
CA LEU A 39 -7.62 -17.59 -16.28
C LEU A 39 -6.21 -17.05 -16.51
N PHE A 40 -5.63 -17.41 -17.65
CA PHE A 40 -4.35 -16.85 -18.08
C PHE A 40 -4.55 -15.49 -18.73
N MET A 41 -3.82 -14.48 -18.25
CA MET A 41 -3.79 -13.14 -18.82
C MET A 41 -2.45 -12.95 -19.52
N ASP A 42 -2.44 -13.15 -20.83
CA ASP A 42 -1.22 -13.34 -21.60
C ASP A 42 -0.82 -12.10 -22.39
N ASP A 43 0.41 -11.63 -22.18
CA ASP A 43 1.03 -10.51 -22.91
C ASP A 43 2.18 -11.00 -23.82
N SER A 44 2.27 -12.31 -24.09
CA SER A 44 3.47 -12.94 -24.67
C SER A 44 3.71 -12.54 -26.13
N THR A 45 4.96 -12.61 -26.56
CA THR A 45 5.35 -12.42 -27.98
C THR A 45 5.92 -13.68 -28.62
N ASP A 46 6.05 -14.75 -27.84
CA ASP A 46 6.46 -16.08 -28.30
C ASP A 46 5.23 -16.99 -28.52
N ASP A 47 5.46 -18.30 -28.65
CA ASP A 47 4.40 -19.29 -28.87
C ASP A 47 3.60 -19.67 -27.62
N THR A 48 3.69 -18.90 -26.52
CA THR A 48 2.85 -19.14 -25.32
C THR A 48 1.35 -19.19 -25.63
N PRO A 49 0.76 -18.30 -26.47
CA PRO A 49 -0.67 -18.33 -26.80
C PRO A 49 -1.10 -19.64 -27.49
N THR A 50 -0.23 -20.24 -28.30
CA THR A 50 -0.50 -21.52 -28.97
C THR A 50 -0.69 -22.62 -27.94
N VAL A 51 0.22 -22.71 -26.96
CA VAL A 51 0.12 -23.70 -25.88
C VAL A 51 -1.11 -23.44 -25.00
N LEU A 52 -1.44 -22.18 -24.71
CA LEU A 52 -2.65 -21.83 -23.96
C LEU A 52 -3.93 -22.26 -24.70
N HIS A 53 -3.95 -22.16 -26.03
CA HIS A 53 -5.06 -22.63 -26.84
C HIS A 53 -5.24 -24.15 -26.76
N GLU A 54 -4.15 -24.91 -26.88
CA GLU A 54 -4.17 -26.37 -26.71
C GLU A 54 -4.67 -26.79 -25.32
N LEU A 55 -4.23 -26.09 -24.26
CA LEU A 55 -4.68 -26.34 -22.89
C LEU A 55 -6.18 -26.04 -22.71
N ALA A 56 -6.68 -24.95 -23.28
CA ALA A 56 -8.11 -24.59 -23.22
C ALA A 56 -8.99 -25.60 -23.98
N MET A 57 -8.47 -26.23 -25.04
CA MET A 57 -9.16 -27.32 -25.75
C MET A 57 -9.16 -28.62 -24.94
N ARG A 58 -8.10 -28.87 -24.16
CA ARG A 58 -7.96 -30.08 -23.34
C ARG A 58 -8.71 -30.01 -22.00
N TYR A 59 -8.76 -28.84 -21.38
CA TYR A 59 -9.29 -28.64 -20.03
C TYR A 59 -10.36 -27.54 -20.01
N LEU A 60 -11.61 -27.90 -19.70
CA LEU A 60 -12.74 -26.95 -19.67
C LEU A 60 -12.61 -25.86 -18.60
N PHE A 61 -11.82 -26.09 -17.56
CA PHE A 61 -11.53 -25.10 -16.52
C PHE A 61 -10.44 -24.11 -16.94
N VAL A 62 -9.79 -24.28 -18.09
CA VAL A 62 -8.75 -23.37 -18.57
C VAL A 62 -9.34 -22.35 -19.54
N ARG A 63 -9.08 -21.08 -19.28
CA ARG A 63 -9.38 -19.95 -20.15
C ARG A 63 -8.15 -19.07 -20.27
N PHE A 64 -8.04 -18.35 -21.38
CA PHE A 64 -7.00 -17.35 -21.53
C PHE A 64 -7.50 -16.13 -22.31
N ILE A 65 -6.85 -15.00 -22.07
CA ILE A 65 -7.04 -13.75 -22.81
C ILE A 65 -5.65 -13.30 -23.25
N HIS A 66 -5.41 -13.30 -24.56
CA HIS A 66 -4.17 -12.79 -25.14
C HIS A 66 -4.30 -11.31 -25.50
N ARG A 67 -3.36 -10.50 -25.03
CA ARG A 67 -3.41 -9.04 -25.03
C ARG A 67 -2.25 -8.50 -25.87
N THR A 68 -2.56 -7.91 -27.02
CA THR A 68 -1.56 -7.38 -27.97
C THR A 68 -1.21 -5.89 -27.75
N GLY A 69 -1.83 -5.25 -26.76
CA GLY A 69 -1.71 -3.81 -26.52
C GLY A 69 -1.11 -3.42 -25.16
N LYS A 70 -1.97 -3.30 -24.12
CA LYS A 70 -1.54 -2.88 -22.77
C LYS A 70 -0.71 -3.98 -22.11
N CYS A 71 0.62 -3.90 -22.17
CA CYS A 71 1.49 -4.87 -21.50
C CYS A 71 1.76 -4.48 -20.04
N GLY A 72 1.73 -5.46 -19.13
CA GLY A 72 2.24 -5.35 -17.77
C GLY A 72 1.41 -6.09 -16.74
N LEU A 73 2.10 -6.76 -15.81
CA LEU A 73 1.51 -7.67 -14.81
C LEU A 73 0.35 -7.06 -14.02
N GLY A 74 0.49 -5.84 -13.50
CA GLY A 74 -0.60 -5.21 -12.75
C GLY A 74 -1.85 -4.96 -13.60
N SER A 75 -1.67 -4.58 -14.87
CA SER A 75 -2.79 -4.38 -15.80
C SER A 75 -3.44 -5.70 -16.19
N ALA A 76 -2.64 -6.75 -16.39
CA ALA A 76 -3.12 -8.09 -16.71
C ALA A 76 -4.00 -8.63 -15.58
N VAL A 77 -3.54 -8.53 -14.32
CA VAL A 77 -4.32 -8.95 -13.15
C VAL A 77 -5.59 -8.12 -12.98
N SER A 78 -5.51 -6.79 -13.16
CA SER A 78 -6.68 -5.90 -13.06
C SER A 78 -7.76 -6.22 -14.09
N GLU A 79 -7.35 -6.54 -15.33
CA GLU A 79 -8.27 -6.96 -16.39
C GLU A 79 -8.77 -8.39 -16.15
N GLY A 80 -7.93 -9.25 -15.57
CA GLY A 80 -8.30 -10.59 -15.12
C GLY A 80 -9.45 -10.59 -14.11
N PHE A 81 -9.44 -9.69 -13.13
CA PHE A 81 -10.56 -9.56 -12.17
C PHE A 81 -11.91 -9.24 -12.84
N GLN A 82 -11.89 -8.55 -13.99
CA GLN A 82 -13.11 -8.22 -14.74
C GLN A 82 -13.67 -9.43 -15.51
N HIS A 83 -12.80 -10.35 -15.92
CA HIS A 83 -13.16 -11.51 -16.75
C HIS A 83 -13.29 -12.83 -15.96
N ALA A 84 -12.78 -12.83 -14.72
CA ALA A 84 -12.91 -13.91 -13.78
C ALA A 84 -14.38 -14.10 -13.36
N ARG A 85 -14.77 -15.34 -13.12
CA ARG A 85 -16.14 -15.78 -12.81
C ARG A 85 -16.32 -16.26 -11.36
N GLY A 86 -15.23 -16.55 -10.66
CA GLY A 86 -15.19 -17.06 -9.29
C GLY A 86 -15.59 -16.04 -8.22
N ASP A 87 -16.06 -16.48 -7.07
CA ASP A 87 -16.31 -15.59 -5.92
C ASP A 87 -15.03 -15.28 -5.12
N ILE A 88 -14.05 -16.17 -5.21
CA ILE A 88 -12.70 -15.98 -4.69
C ILE A 88 -11.74 -15.86 -5.88
N PHE A 89 -10.82 -14.90 -5.80
CA PHE A 89 -9.73 -14.75 -6.74
C PHE A 89 -8.42 -15.13 -6.07
N ILE A 90 -7.64 -15.99 -6.74
CA ILE A 90 -6.24 -16.21 -6.41
C ILE A 90 -5.40 -15.64 -7.54
N VAL A 91 -4.42 -14.82 -7.19
CA VAL A 91 -3.42 -14.32 -8.14
C VAL A 91 -2.12 -15.05 -7.86
N MET A 92 -1.48 -15.61 -8.89
CA MET A 92 -0.17 -16.26 -8.76
C MET A 92 0.66 -16.14 -10.05
N ASP A 93 1.99 -16.14 -9.92
CA ASP A 93 2.89 -16.12 -11.07
C ASP A 93 2.97 -17.50 -11.75
N ALA A 94 3.22 -17.52 -13.07
CA ALA A 94 3.26 -18.75 -13.87
C ALA A 94 4.53 -19.59 -13.67
N ASP A 95 5.56 -19.07 -12.99
CA ASP A 95 6.93 -19.59 -12.99
C ASP A 95 7.23 -20.67 -11.94
N LEU A 96 6.18 -21.23 -11.33
CA LEU A 96 6.22 -22.28 -10.31
C LEU A 96 7.02 -21.93 -9.04
N GLN A 97 7.47 -20.68 -8.86
CA GLN A 97 8.10 -20.24 -7.61
C GLN A 97 7.11 -20.25 -6.44
N HIS A 98 5.82 -20.10 -6.76
CA HIS A 98 4.69 -20.25 -5.85
C HIS A 98 4.15 -21.68 -5.93
N PRO A 99 4.26 -22.48 -4.87
CA PRO A 99 3.77 -23.86 -4.88
C PRO A 99 2.23 -23.86 -4.93
N PRO A 100 1.57 -24.46 -5.94
CA PRO A 100 0.10 -24.52 -6.01
C PRO A 100 -0.55 -25.17 -4.79
N GLU A 101 0.18 -26.02 -4.06
CA GLU A 101 -0.29 -26.71 -2.86
C GLU A 101 -0.76 -25.74 -1.75
N ILE A 102 -0.21 -24.52 -1.71
CA ILE A 102 -0.62 -23.48 -0.75
C ILE A 102 -2.06 -23.00 -0.94
N ILE A 103 -2.66 -23.26 -2.12
CA ILE A 103 -4.05 -22.89 -2.42
C ILE A 103 -5.01 -23.53 -1.42
N TYR A 104 -4.72 -24.74 -0.94
CA TYR A 104 -5.52 -25.40 0.09
C TYR A 104 -5.62 -24.55 1.37
N ASP A 105 -4.47 -24.13 1.90
CA ASP A 105 -4.41 -23.30 3.12
C ASP A 105 -5.03 -21.92 2.89
N MET A 106 -4.86 -21.36 1.69
CA MET A 106 -5.49 -20.09 1.33
C MET A 106 -7.01 -20.20 1.36
N MET A 107 -7.58 -21.22 0.74
CA MET A 107 -9.03 -21.45 0.71
C MET A 107 -9.59 -21.67 2.11
N ALA A 108 -8.93 -22.48 2.94
CA ALA A 108 -9.34 -22.67 4.34
C ALA A 108 -9.43 -21.34 5.11
N LYS A 109 -8.49 -20.42 4.89
CA LYS A 109 -8.55 -19.08 5.48
C LYS A 109 -9.62 -18.18 4.84
N MET A 110 -9.92 -18.32 3.55
CA MET A 110 -11.03 -17.57 2.95
C MET A 110 -12.38 -17.98 3.57
N ASP A 111 -12.54 -19.26 3.88
CA ASP A 111 -13.73 -19.85 4.52
C ASP A 111 -13.89 -19.41 5.99
N GLU A 112 -12.79 -19.17 6.71
CA GLU A 112 -12.79 -18.55 8.05
C GLU A 112 -13.33 -17.11 8.06
N GLY A 113 -13.57 -16.51 6.89
CA GLY A 113 -14.20 -15.19 6.76
C GLY A 113 -13.25 -14.07 6.36
N TYR A 114 -11.93 -14.30 6.28
CA TYR A 114 -10.97 -13.29 5.86
C TYR A 114 -11.28 -12.73 4.46
N GLN A 115 -11.02 -11.43 4.27
CA GLN A 115 -11.24 -10.77 2.98
C GLN A 115 -10.07 -11.01 2.02
N MET A 116 -8.87 -11.19 2.58
CA MET A 116 -7.65 -11.40 1.83
C MET A 116 -6.68 -12.29 2.61
N VAL A 117 -6.04 -13.22 1.90
CA VAL A 117 -5.03 -14.13 2.45
C VAL A 117 -3.74 -13.93 1.68
N ILE A 118 -2.64 -13.70 2.40
CA ILE A 118 -1.33 -13.44 1.82
C ILE A 118 -0.35 -14.52 2.28
N PRO A 119 0.02 -15.47 1.42
CA PRO A 119 1.20 -16.28 1.68
C PRO A 119 2.43 -15.39 1.84
N SER A 120 3.07 -15.47 3.01
CA SER A 120 4.20 -14.64 3.39
C SER A 120 5.46 -15.47 3.57
N ARG A 121 6.56 -14.93 3.03
CA ARG A 121 7.92 -15.50 3.16
C ARG A 121 8.58 -15.13 4.50
N PHE A 122 8.01 -14.17 5.23
CA PHE A 122 8.68 -13.49 6.34
C PHE A 122 8.00 -13.70 7.71
N ILE A 123 7.06 -14.63 7.80
CA ILE A 123 6.50 -15.10 9.07
C ILE A 123 7.09 -16.46 9.46
N ALA A 124 6.85 -16.89 10.70
CA ALA A 124 7.34 -18.19 11.19
C ALA A 124 6.83 -19.34 10.30
N GLY A 125 7.75 -20.15 9.77
CA GLY A 125 7.46 -21.22 8.80
C GLY A 125 7.63 -20.81 7.32
N GLY A 126 7.68 -19.51 7.02
CA GLY A 126 7.92 -18.98 5.68
C GLY A 126 9.41 -19.00 5.27
N SER A 127 9.68 -18.94 3.98
CA SER A 127 11.06 -18.85 3.46
C SER A 127 11.14 -18.11 2.13
N ASP A 128 12.15 -17.25 1.99
CA ASP A 128 12.52 -16.59 0.73
C ASP A 128 13.70 -17.28 0.01
N GLY A 129 13.93 -18.57 0.31
CA GLY A 129 15.09 -19.36 -0.14
C GLY A 129 15.33 -19.36 -1.65
N GLY A 130 14.27 -19.27 -2.46
CA GLY A 130 14.37 -19.18 -3.93
C GLY A 130 14.94 -17.87 -4.48
N LEU A 131 15.28 -16.89 -3.63
CA LEU A 131 15.86 -15.60 -4.05
C LEU A 131 17.38 -15.56 -3.84
N ASN A 132 18.10 -15.03 -4.83
CA ASN A 132 19.51 -14.66 -4.66
C ASN A 132 19.68 -13.45 -3.71
N TRP A 133 20.87 -13.26 -3.17
CA TRP A 133 21.15 -12.22 -2.16
C TRP A 133 20.78 -10.80 -2.62
N TYR A 134 21.03 -10.47 -3.89
CA TYR A 134 20.70 -9.16 -4.45
C TYR A 134 19.18 -8.94 -4.50
N ARG A 135 18.41 -9.94 -4.97
CA ARG A 135 16.94 -9.89 -4.96
C ARG A 135 16.38 -9.85 -3.54
N LYS A 136 17.02 -10.52 -2.57
CA LYS A 136 16.63 -10.41 -1.15
C LYS A 136 16.81 -8.98 -0.64
N PHE A 137 17.94 -8.34 -0.95
CA PHE A 137 18.18 -6.94 -0.57
C PHE A 137 17.14 -6.00 -1.21
N VAL A 138 16.89 -6.12 -2.51
CA VAL A 138 15.88 -5.30 -3.21
C VAL A 138 14.46 -5.55 -2.68
N SER A 139 14.11 -6.80 -2.37
CA SER A 139 12.83 -7.14 -1.74
C SER A 139 12.71 -6.51 -0.35
N TRP A 140 13.77 -6.61 0.46
CA TRP A 140 13.82 -6.01 1.79
C TRP A 140 13.65 -4.49 1.74
N THR A 141 14.37 -3.79 0.86
CA THR A 141 14.25 -2.33 0.72
C THR A 141 12.85 -1.93 0.24
N ALA A 142 12.30 -2.60 -0.77
CA ALA A 142 10.95 -2.33 -1.26
C ALA A 142 9.89 -2.48 -0.14
N ARG A 143 9.94 -3.58 0.63
CA ARG A 143 9.02 -3.80 1.76
C ARG A 143 9.12 -2.70 2.81
N ILE A 144 10.33 -2.30 3.20
CA ILE A 144 10.52 -1.23 4.18
C ILE A 144 9.93 0.08 3.67
N ILE A 145 10.23 0.46 2.42
CA ILE A 145 9.71 1.69 1.83
C ILE A 145 8.18 1.67 1.81
N ALA A 146 7.55 0.58 1.37
CA ALA A 146 6.09 0.44 1.38
C ALA A 146 5.48 0.59 2.79
N ARG A 147 6.06 -0.10 3.79
CA ARG A 147 5.57 -0.07 5.19
C ARG A 147 5.74 1.31 5.84
N LEU A 148 6.79 2.03 5.49
CA LEU A 148 6.99 3.40 5.95
C LEU A 148 6.02 4.36 5.24
N ALA A 149 5.87 4.21 3.92
CA ALA A 149 5.04 5.04 3.05
C ALA A 149 3.55 5.01 3.38
N LEU A 150 3.03 3.83 3.68
CA LEU A 150 1.59 3.60 3.80
C LEU A 150 1.28 2.89 5.12
N LYS A 151 0.51 3.56 5.99
CA LYS A 151 0.17 3.06 7.33
C LYS A 151 -0.48 1.68 7.32
N ARG A 152 -1.39 1.43 6.37
CA ARG A 152 -2.11 0.16 6.24
C ARG A 152 -1.18 -1.05 6.04
N LEU A 153 -0.02 -0.83 5.41
CA LEU A 153 0.93 -1.90 5.12
C LEU A 153 1.82 -2.25 6.31
N ARG A 154 1.86 -1.43 7.38
CA ARG A 154 2.81 -1.61 8.50
C ARG A 154 2.68 -2.95 9.21
N LYS A 155 1.47 -3.52 9.25
CA LYS A 155 1.16 -4.80 9.89
C LYS A 155 1.38 -6.01 8.97
N ILE A 156 1.60 -5.79 7.67
CA ILE A 156 1.82 -6.85 6.68
C ILE A 156 3.32 -7.06 6.56
N THR A 157 3.78 -8.29 6.77
CA THR A 157 5.19 -8.63 6.69
C THR A 157 5.69 -8.76 5.25
N ASP A 158 4.84 -9.23 4.33
CA ASP A 158 5.14 -9.33 2.90
C ASP A 158 4.16 -8.54 2.00
N PRO A 159 4.15 -7.18 2.07
CA PRO A 159 3.26 -6.37 1.25
C PRO A 159 3.62 -6.38 -0.25
N THR A 160 4.67 -7.12 -0.64
CA THR A 160 5.17 -7.19 -2.01
C THR A 160 4.96 -8.55 -2.66
N SER A 161 4.22 -9.45 -2.02
CA SER A 161 3.89 -10.76 -2.59
C SER A 161 3.18 -10.61 -3.94
N GLY A 162 3.47 -11.54 -4.85
CA GLY A 162 2.72 -11.74 -6.09
C GLY A 162 1.62 -12.81 -5.94
N LEU A 163 1.58 -13.47 -4.79
CA LEU A 163 0.64 -14.53 -4.46
C LEU A 163 -0.30 -14.05 -3.35
N PHE A 164 -1.60 -14.04 -3.62
CA PHE A 164 -2.64 -13.72 -2.64
C PHE A 164 -4.01 -14.23 -3.08
N ALA A 165 -4.89 -14.49 -2.12
CA ALA A 165 -6.33 -14.72 -2.34
C ALA A 165 -7.11 -13.48 -1.90
N ILE A 166 -8.23 -13.21 -2.58
CA ILE A 166 -9.12 -12.11 -2.23
C ILE A 166 -10.56 -12.42 -2.62
N LYS A 167 -11.53 -11.99 -1.79
CA LYS A 167 -12.95 -12.09 -2.13
C LYS A 167 -13.29 -11.10 -3.24
N ARG A 168 -14.06 -11.53 -4.26
CA ARG A 168 -14.58 -10.65 -5.31
C ARG A 168 -15.28 -9.42 -4.70
N SER A 169 -16.09 -9.64 -3.66
CA SER A 169 -16.83 -8.57 -2.99
C SER A 169 -15.93 -7.51 -2.34
N ALA A 170 -14.67 -7.84 -2.00
CA ALA A 170 -13.72 -6.89 -1.44
C ALA A 170 -13.21 -5.88 -2.47
N ILE A 171 -13.22 -6.22 -3.77
CA ILE A 171 -12.74 -5.33 -4.85
C ILE A 171 -13.83 -4.88 -5.81
N SER A 172 -15.09 -5.22 -5.53
CA SER A 172 -16.23 -4.82 -6.36
C SER A 172 -16.46 -3.31 -6.29
N GLY A 173 -16.61 -2.66 -7.46
CA GLY A 173 -16.85 -1.21 -7.56
C GLY A 173 -15.60 -0.34 -7.42
N ILE A 174 -14.40 -0.92 -7.48
CA ILE A 174 -13.14 -0.20 -7.29
C ILE A 174 -12.39 -0.09 -8.61
N GLU A 175 -12.00 1.13 -8.96
CA GLU A 175 -11.16 1.38 -10.12
C GLU A 175 -9.68 1.20 -9.76
N LEU A 176 -9.12 0.05 -10.12
CA LEU A 176 -7.69 -0.22 -9.99
C LEU A 176 -6.94 0.41 -11.16
N ASN A 177 -5.90 1.20 -10.88
CA ASN A 177 -5.02 1.78 -11.90
C ASN A 177 -3.54 1.55 -11.54
N PRO A 178 -3.12 0.28 -11.54
CA PRO A 178 -1.80 -0.14 -11.09
C PRO A 178 -0.71 0.28 -12.09
N ILE A 179 0.41 0.76 -11.56
CA ILE A 179 1.63 0.99 -12.32
C ILE A 179 2.64 -0.12 -12.02
N GLY A 180 3.08 -0.87 -13.04
CA GLY A 180 4.07 -1.94 -12.86
C GLY A 180 3.45 -3.24 -12.34
N TRP A 181 4.13 -3.91 -11.39
CA TRP A 181 3.89 -5.32 -11.06
C TRP A 181 3.45 -5.59 -9.61
N LYS A 182 3.29 -4.56 -8.76
CA LYS A 182 2.87 -4.73 -7.37
C LYS A 182 1.39 -4.41 -7.16
N ILE A 183 0.53 -5.11 -7.89
CA ILE A 183 -0.93 -4.93 -7.87
C ILE A 183 -1.53 -5.07 -6.46
N MET A 184 -0.96 -5.96 -5.64
CA MET A 184 -1.44 -6.19 -4.27
C MET A 184 -1.45 -4.90 -3.42
N LEU A 185 -0.48 -4.00 -3.63
CA LEU A 185 -0.42 -2.71 -2.95
C LEU A 185 -1.60 -1.80 -3.35
N GLU A 186 -1.92 -1.74 -4.64
CA GLU A 186 -3.07 -1.00 -5.15
C GLU A 186 -4.35 -1.53 -4.53
N ILE A 187 -4.52 -2.86 -4.48
CA ILE A 187 -5.69 -3.53 -3.90
C ILE A 187 -5.83 -3.17 -2.42
N ILE A 188 -4.82 -3.40 -1.59
CA ILE A 188 -4.92 -3.18 -0.13
C ILE A 188 -5.29 -1.73 0.19
N ILE A 189 -4.75 -0.77 -0.57
CA ILE A 189 -5.00 0.67 -0.33
C ILE A 189 -6.34 1.12 -0.89
N GLN A 190 -6.69 0.77 -2.13
CA GLN A 190 -7.93 1.23 -2.78
C GLN A 190 -9.16 0.50 -2.24
N ALA A 191 -9.03 -0.79 -1.93
CA ALA A 191 -10.11 -1.63 -1.41
C ALA A 191 -10.34 -1.53 0.09
N ASN A 192 -9.49 -0.78 0.80
CA ASN A 192 -9.65 -0.55 2.23
C ASN A 192 -9.86 -1.87 3.01
N ILE A 193 -9.08 -2.90 2.64
CA ILE A 193 -9.23 -4.25 3.20
C ILE A 193 -8.72 -4.22 4.64
N ASP A 194 -9.56 -4.65 5.58
CA ASP A 194 -9.24 -4.65 7.01
C ASP A 194 -9.00 -6.06 7.55
N GLN A 195 -9.61 -7.09 6.94
CA GLN A 195 -9.46 -8.49 7.36
C GLN A 195 -8.44 -9.23 6.48
N ILE A 196 -7.16 -9.01 6.77
CA ILE A 196 -6.02 -9.63 6.09
C ILE A 196 -5.33 -10.61 7.04
N ILE A 197 -5.05 -11.81 6.56
CA ILE A 197 -4.23 -12.80 7.27
C ILE A 197 -3.01 -13.21 6.44
N GLU A 198 -1.87 -13.40 7.09
CA GLU A 198 -0.68 -13.96 6.48
C GLU A 198 -0.52 -15.44 6.85
N ILE A 199 -0.25 -16.29 5.87
CA ILE A 199 0.05 -17.72 6.07
C ILE A 199 1.48 -18.02 5.62
N PRO A 200 2.20 -18.95 6.26
CA PRO A 200 3.60 -19.20 5.91
C PRO A 200 3.69 -20.00 4.61
N TYR A 201 4.64 -19.65 3.74
CA TYR A 201 5.00 -20.52 2.62
C TYR A 201 6.47 -20.42 2.25
N LYS A 202 6.96 -21.44 1.56
CA LYS A 202 8.34 -21.50 1.06
C LYS A 202 8.37 -21.08 -0.41
N PHE A 203 9.13 -20.03 -0.71
CA PHE A 203 9.33 -19.55 -2.07
C PHE A 203 10.41 -20.38 -2.76
N HIS A 204 10.03 -21.05 -3.85
CA HIS A 204 10.91 -21.96 -4.58
C HIS A 204 11.82 -21.21 -5.55
N ALA A 205 12.97 -21.82 -5.88
CA ALA A 205 13.80 -21.35 -6.98
C ALA A 205 13.02 -21.50 -8.29
N ARG A 206 13.30 -20.61 -9.25
CA ARG A 206 12.66 -20.68 -10.57
C ARG A 206 13.23 -21.86 -11.34
N ASP A 207 12.37 -22.76 -11.82
CA ASP A 207 12.81 -23.93 -12.58
C ASP A 207 13.33 -23.53 -13.97
N LEU A 208 12.71 -22.53 -14.61
CA LEU A 208 12.98 -22.14 -16.01
C LEU A 208 12.82 -20.62 -16.21
N GLY A 209 13.76 -20.00 -16.92
CA GLY A 209 13.66 -18.60 -17.40
C GLY A 209 14.60 -17.59 -16.73
N ASN A 210 14.97 -16.53 -17.48
CA ASN A 210 15.85 -15.46 -17.03
C ASN A 210 15.06 -14.24 -16.55
N SER A 211 15.08 -13.92 -15.25
CA SER A 211 14.54 -12.64 -14.76
C SER A 211 15.63 -11.56 -14.80
N LYS A 212 15.54 -10.63 -15.77
CA LYS A 212 16.31 -9.37 -15.72
C LYS A 212 15.46 -8.30 -15.06
N MET A 213 15.53 -8.21 -13.73
CA MET A 213 14.91 -7.12 -12.98
C MET A 213 15.63 -5.80 -13.32
N ARG A 214 15.03 -4.99 -14.20
CA ARG A 214 15.63 -3.74 -14.69
C ARG A 214 15.42 -2.58 -13.70
N ALA A 215 16.36 -1.65 -13.63
CA ALA A 215 16.24 -0.44 -12.79
C ALA A 215 14.97 0.38 -13.08
N ARG A 216 14.51 0.36 -14.35
CA ARG A 216 13.27 1.01 -14.79
C ARG A 216 12.03 0.51 -14.03
N GLU A 217 12.00 -0.77 -13.69
CA GLU A 217 10.93 -1.34 -12.88
C GLU A 217 10.97 -0.74 -11.48
N GLN A 218 12.13 -0.69 -10.82
CA GLN A 218 12.23 -0.09 -9.47
C GLN A 218 11.75 1.37 -9.41
N VAL A 219 12.01 2.16 -10.46
CA VAL A 219 11.46 3.52 -10.58
C VAL A 219 9.94 3.51 -10.69
N LYS A 220 9.35 2.62 -11.52
CA LYS A 220 7.89 2.47 -11.61
C LYS A 220 7.27 2.10 -10.26
N TYR A 221 7.93 1.27 -9.46
CA TYR A 221 7.48 0.93 -8.12
C TYR A 221 7.44 2.15 -7.19
N LEU A 222 8.48 2.99 -7.19
CA LEU A 222 8.50 4.22 -6.40
C LEU A 222 7.42 5.22 -6.84
N ILE A 223 7.22 5.37 -8.15
CA ILE A 223 6.14 6.20 -8.71
C ILE A 223 4.77 5.64 -8.29
N HIS A 224 4.58 4.33 -8.34
CA HIS A 224 3.36 3.67 -7.89
C HIS A 224 3.09 3.97 -6.42
N LEU A 225 4.09 3.79 -5.54
CA LEU A 225 3.96 4.11 -4.11
C LEU A 225 3.61 5.59 -3.90
N ALA A 226 4.25 6.52 -4.60
CA ALA A 226 3.93 7.95 -4.50
C ALA A 226 2.47 8.24 -4.93
N LYS A 227 1.98 7.56 -5.97
CA LYS A 227 0.57 7.64 -6.41
C LYS A 227 -0.40 7.07 -5.37
N LEU A 228 -0.04 5.98 -4.69
CA LEU A 228 -0.84 5.43 -3.60
C LEU A 228 -0.87 6.36 -2.39
N VAL A 229 0.27 6.92 -2.01
CA VAL A 229 0.37 7.91 -0.94
C VAL A 229 -0.48 9.14 -1.28
N SER A 230 -0.48 9.61 -2.52
CA SER A 230 -1.29 10.78 -2.91
C SER A 230 -2.80 10.51 -2.90
N ARG A 231 -3.22 9.26 -3.10
CA ARG A 231 -4.63 8.84 -3.01
C ARG A 231 -5.09 8.55 -1.57
N SER A 232 -4.18 8.11 -0.69
CA SER A 232 -4.47 7.94 0.74
C SER A 232 -4.41 9.30 1.44
N GLU A 233 -5.56 9.89 1.79
CA GLU A 233 -5.59 11.19 2.49
C GLU A 233 -4.80 11.15 3.80
N GLU A 234 -4.89 10.05 4.54
CA GLU A 234 -4.20 9.91 5.83
C GLU A 234 -2.67 9.96 5.67
N ASP A 235 -2.13 9.23 4.70
CA ASP A 235 -0.69 9.14 4.47
C ASP A 235 -0.17 10.41 3.78
N ARG A 236 -0.89 10.93 2.76
CA ARG A 236 -0.54 12.16 2.03
C ARG A 236 -0.24 13.33 2.95
N ARG A 237 -1.06 13.50 3.99
CA ARG A 237 -0.96 14.63 4.92
C ARG A 237 0.39 14.67 5.63
N PHE A 238 0.92 13.52 6.03
CA PHE A 238 2.23 13.47 6.68
C PHE A 238 3.34 13.95 5.75
N TYR A 239 3.35 13.49 4.50
CA TYR A 239 4.36 13.88 3.51
C TYR A 239 4.23 15.35 3.10
N CYS A 240 3.01 15.83 2.86
CA CYS A 240 2.76 17.26 2.60
C CYS A 240 3.23 18.12 3.78
N PHE A 241 2.94 17.72 5.02
CA PHE A 241 3.40 18.43 6.22
C PHE A 241 4.92 18.54 6.28
N CYS A 242 5.64 17.44 6.01
CA CYS A 242 7.10 17.43 5.97
C CYS A 242 7.66 18.35 4.86
N LEU A 243 7.07 18.32 3.66
CA LEU A 243 7.48 19.20 2.56
C LEU A 243 7.25 20.68 2.89
N VAL A 244 6.11 21.01 3.49
CA VAL A 244 5.84 22.36 4.00
C VAL A 244 6.87 22.74 5.06
N GLY A 245 7.17 21.86 6.02
CA GLY A 245 8.20 22.09 7.03
C GLY A 245 9.57 22.41 6.44
N ILE A 246 10.02 21.65 5.43
CA ILE A 246 11.28 21.91 4.70
C ILE A 246 11.23 23.30 4.04
N SER A 247 10.13 23.65 3.37
CA SER A 247 9.98 24.98 2.76
C SER A 247 10.02 26.09 3.82
N GLY A 248 9.42 25.85 5.01
CA GLY A 248 9.45 26.78 6.13
C GLY A 248 10.84 27.03 6.67
N VAL A 249 11.71 26.01 6.71
CA VAL A 249 13.12 26.17 7.09
C VAL A 249 13.85 27.06 6.10
N ILE A 250 13.66 26.81 4.79
CA ILE A 250 14.28 27.62 3.73
C ILE A 250 13.84 29.08 3.84
N ILE A 251 12.54 29.32 4.01
CA ILE A 251 11.98 30.67 4.16
C ILE A 251 12.52 31.33 5.43
N ASN A 252 12.56 30.62 6.56
CA ASN A 252 13.09 31.16 7.81
C ASN A 252 14.55 31.63 7.64
N LEU A 253 15.41 30.79 7.06
CA LEU A 253 16.83 31.10 6.86
C LEU A 253 17.02 32.28 5.89
N ALA A 254 16.22 32.34 4.81
CA ALA A 254 16.27 33.44 3.85
C ALA A 254 15.83 34.77 4.49
N SER A 255 14.68 34.78 5.19
CA SER A 255 14.18 35.96 5.91
C SER A 255 15.14 36.41 7.00
N TYR A 256 15.69 35.48 7.78
CA TYR A 256 16.67 35.77 8.83
C TYR A 256 17.93 36.44 8.25
N LYS A 257 18.50 35.87 7.18
CA LYS A 257 19.66 36.45 6.49
C LYS A 257 19.37 37.85 5.96
N LEU A 258 18.22 38.06 5.32
CA LEU A 258 17.81 39.36 4.79
C LEU A 258 17.71 40.42 5.90
N MET A 259 17.14 40.05 7.05
CA MET A 259 17.04 40.97 8.20
C MET A 259 18.40 41.37 8.76
N LEU A 260 19.34 40.42 8.87
CA LEU A 260 20.71 40.73 9.30
C LEU A 260 21.43 41.64 8.30
N MET A 261 21.24 41.44 7.00
CA MET A 261 21.81 42.31 5.96
C MET A 261 21.30 43.75 6.03
N ASN A 262 20.07 43.94 6.52
CA ASN A 262 19.47 45.27 6.72
C ASN A 262 19.84 45.90 8.07
N GLY A 263 20.75 45.30 8.85
CA GLY A 263 21.21 45.84 10.13
C GLY A 263 20.26 45.59 11.31
N THR A 264 19.24 44.73 11.15
CA THR A 264 18.34 44.38 12.25
C THR A 264 19.09 43.61 13.33
N ASN A 265 18.79 43.89 14.61
CA ASN A 265 19.34 43.15 15.74
C ASN A 265 19.08 41.64 15.62
N LEU A 266 20.06 40.83 16.01
CA LEU A 266 20.05 39.37 15.90
C LEU A 266 18.79 38.73 16.49
N VAL A 267 18.39 39.11 17.70
CA VAL A 267 17.24 38.52 18.40
C VAL A 267 15.93 38.91 17.70
N ILE A 268 15.82 40.17 17.29
CA ILE A 268 14.65 40.68 16.56
C ILE A 268 14.53 39.99 15.21
N ALA A 269 15.64 39.85 14.48
CA ALA A 269 15.69 39.14 13.20
C ALA A 269 15.20 37.69 13.34
N PHE A 270 15.65 36.98 14.39
CA PHE A 270 15.24 35.60 14.67
C PHE A 270 13.75 35.48 15.01
N MET A 271 13.22 36.39 15.83
CA MET A 271 11.80 36.37 16.19
C MET A 271 10.92 36.62 14.97
N ILE A 272 11.26 37.62 14.14
CA ILE A 272 10.47 37.97 12.96
C ILE A 272 10.55 36.86 11.91
N SER A 273 11.75 36.32 11.63
CA SER A 273 11.89 35.23 10.65
C SER A 273 11.11 33.98 11.07
N THR A 274 11.10 33.66 12.36
CA THR A 274 10.33 32.55 12.93
C THR A 274 8.83 32.80 12.79
N ALA A 275 8.35 34.01 13.09
CA ALA A 275 6.95 34.37 12.91
C ALA A 275 6.50 34.27 11.43
N ILE A 276 7.33 34.75 10.50
CA ILE A 276 7.10 34.61 9.05
C ILE A 276 7.02 33.13 8.68
N SER A 277 7.96 32.31 9.13
CA SER A 277 7.98 30.86 8.84
C SER A 277 6.74 30.15 9.38
N ILE A 278 6.31 30.44 10.62
CA ILE A 278 5.09 29.86 11.19
C ILE A 278 3.86 30.26 10.36
N LEU A 279 3.75 31.54 9.98
CA LEU A 279 2.65 32.04 9.17
C LEU A 279 2.61 31.38 7.79
N THR A 280 3.76 31.27 7.11
CA THR A 280 3.83 30.60 5.80
C THR A 280 3.55 29.11 5.92
N ASN A 281 4.09 28.43 6.93
CA ASN A 281 3.81 27.02 7.16
C ASN A 281 2.32 26.77 7.44
N TYR A 282 1.70 27.63 8.24
CA TYR A 282 0.26 27.56 8.49
C TYR A 282 -0.55 27.73 7.21
N THR A 283 -0.28 28.77 6.41
CA THR A 283 -1.03 29.03 5.18
C THR A 283 -0.87 27.90 4.16
N LEU A 284 0.35 27.36 4.01
CA LEU A 284 0.62 26.20 3.15
C LEU A 284 -0.02 24.92 3.69
N ASN A 285 0.05 24.64 4.99
CA ASN A 285 -0.55 23.44 5.58
C ASN A 285 -2.08 23.47 5.49
N ARG A 286 -2.70 24.62 5.74
CA ARG A 286 -4.14 24.82 5.52
C ARG A 286 -4.50 24.65 4.04
N SER A 287 -3.62 25.06 3.13
CA SER A 287 -3.88 25.02 1.70
C SER A 287 -3.65 23.64 1.06
N PHE A 288 -2.59 22.93 1.44
CA PHE A 288 -2.19 21.71 0.75
C PHE A 288 -2.37 20.47 1.62
N THR A 289 -1.91 20.52 2.86
CA THR A 289 -1.93 19.37 3.77
C THR A 289 -3.36 19.03 4.19
N TRP A 290 -4.05 19.93 4.89
CA TRP A 290 -5.40 19.75 5.39
C TRP A 290 -6.47 20.44 4.54
N ARG A 291 -6.28 20.43 3.20
CA ARG A 291 -7.18 21.08 2.24
C ARG A 291 -8.66 20.72 2.44
N MET A 292 -8.96 19.46 2.72
CA MET A 292 -10.33 18.95 2.89
C MET A 292 -10.96 19.33 4.24
N ARG A 293 -10.18 19.90 5.18
CA ARG A 293 -10.61 20.25 6.55
C ARG A 293 -10.59 21.76 6.84
N ARG A 294 -10.63 22.59 5.79
CA ARG A 294 -10.46 24.05 5.88
C ARG A 294 -11.65 24.81 6.48
N GLU A 295 -12.86 24.27 6.41
CA GLU A 295 -14.10 25.06 6.47
C GLU A 295 -14.71 25.23 7.88
N LYS A 296 -14.10 24.66 8.93
CA LYS A 296 -14.80 24.50 10.22
C LYS A 296 -14.40 25.48 11.33
N HIS A 297 -13.25 26.14 11.24
CA HIS A 297 -12.76 27.10 12.26
C HIS A 297 -12.38 28.43 11.63
N SER A 298 -12.47 29.52 12.39
CA SER A 298 -12.00 30.82 11.91
C SER A 298 -10.51 30.75 11.60
N TRP A 299 -10.07 31.50 10.59
CA TRP A 299 -8.67 31.51 10.18
C TRP A 299 -7.74 31.92 11.34
N THR A 300 -8.19 32.82 12.21
CA THR A 300 -7.43 33.31 13.36
C THR A 300 -7.34 32.28 14.49
N ASP A 301 -8.42 31.55 14.79
CA ASP A 301 -8.42 30.45 15.77
C ASP A 301 -7.45 29.34 15.33
N GLN A 302 -7.49 28.93 14.06
CA GLN A 302 -6.57 27.92 13.53
C GLN A 302 -5.12 28.40 13.53
N LEU A 303 -4.86 29.67 13.17
CA LEU A 303 -3.51 30.23 13.24
C LEU A 303 -2.98 30.23 14.68
N PHE A 304 -3.80 30.62 15.65
CA PHE A 304 -3.43 30.64 17.06
C PHE A 304 -3.06 29.23 17.55
N ARG A 305 -3.92 28.24 17.30
CA ARG A 305 -3.65 26.83 17.64
C ARG A 305 -2.39 26.30 16.97
N TYR A 306 -2.23 26.55 15.67
CA TYR A 306 -1.05 26.14 14.92
C TYR A 306 0.23 26.73 15.50
N SER A 307 0.19 28.02 15.86
CA SER A 307 1.33 28.74 16.45
C SER A 307 1.69 28.18 17.81
N LEU A 308 0.68 27.93 18.66
CA LEU A 308 0.87 27.30 19.98
C LEU A 308 1.48 25.90 19.86
N VAL A 309 0.96 25.07 18.94
CA VAL A 309 1.51 23.73 18.68
C VAL A 309 2.95 23.79 18.20
N SER A 310 3.28 24.76 17.33
CA SER A 310 4.63 24.98 16.80
C SER A 310 5.63 25.36 17.89
N LEU A 311 5.24 26.28 18.79
CA LEU A 311 6.07 26.71 19.91
C LEU A 311 6.30 25.58 20.92
N ILE A 312 5.25 24.84 21.30
CA ILE A 312 5.39 23.68 22.18
C ILE A 312 6.28 22.61 21.54
N GLY A 313 6.12 22.38 20.23
CA GLY A 313 6.94 21.42 19.49
C GLY A 313 8.42 21.80 19.45
N LEU A 314 8.73 23.10 19.39
CA LEU A 314 10.10 23.61 19.50
C LEU A 314 10.68 23.32 20.89
N CYS A 315 9.95 23.65 21.96
CA CYS A 315 10.36 23.36 23.33
C CYS A 315 10.57 21.85 23.56
N LEU A 316 9.68 21.01 23.04
CA LEU A 316 9.80 19.56 23.12
C LEU A 316 11.05 19.06 22.38
N SER A 317 11.27 19.52 21.14
CA SER A 317 12.46 19.17 20.35
C SER A 317 13.75 19.50 21.09
N SER A 318 13.86 20.72 21.63
CA SER A 318 15.01 21.15 22.43
C SER A 318 15.16 20.32 23.72
N SER A 319 14.06 20.02 24.41
CA SER A 319 14.10 19.21 25.64
C SER A 319 14.58 17.79 25.38
N VAL A 320 14.09 17.15 24.31
CA VAL A 320 14.51 15.79 23.91
C VAL A 320 15.99 15.77 23.51
N LEU A 321 16.45 16.79 22.77
CA LEU A 321 17.86 16.92 22.41
C LEU A 321 18.74 17.02 23.66
N LEU A 322 18.41 17.93 24.58
CA LEU A 322 19.19 18.16 25.80
C LEU A 322 19.20 16.92 26.69
N PHE A 323 18.05 16.28 26.88
CA PHE A 323 17.95 15.04 27.66
C PHE A 323 18.77 13.91 27.04
N SER A 324 18.62 13.67 25.74
CA SER A 324 19.38 12.65 25.02
C SER A 324 20.89 12.88 25.12
N HIS A 325 21.34 14.13 24.96
CA HIS A 325 22.76 14.44 24.98
C HIS A 325 23.36 14.39 26.39
N TYR A 326 22.76 15.10 27.36
CA TYR A 326 23.35 15.28 28.68
C TYR A 326 22.99 14.18 29.68
N VAL A 327 21.83 13.52 29.53
CA VAL A 327 21.39 12.48 30.48
C VAL A 327 21.69 11.09 29.94
N MET A 328 21.43 10.84 28.65
CA MET A 328 21.67 9.53 28.04
C MET A 328 23.07 9.39 27.41
N ASN A 329 23.90 10.44 27.49
CA ASN A 329 25.23 10.50 26.85
C ASN A 329 25.19 10.19 25.34
N GLY A 330 24.10 10.55 24.67
CA GLY A 330 23.96 10.40 23.23
C GLY A 330 24.88 11.34 22.46
N SER A 331 25.33 10.91 21.28
CA SER A 331 26.13 11.79 20.42
C SER A 331 25.34 13.06 20.04
N PRO A 332 26.00 14.22 19.84
CA PRO A 332 25.31 15.46 19.50
C PRO A 332 24.42 15.33 18.25
N MET A 333 24.93 14.63 17.23
CA MET A 333 24.20 14.41 15.98
C MET A 333 22.96 13.53 16.18
N ALA A 334 23.08 12.41 16.90
CA ALA A 334 21.95 11.53 17.18
C ALA A 334 20.87 12.24 18.02
N SER A 335 21.30 12.99 19.04
CA SER A 335 20.40 13.75 19.91
C SER A 335 19.68 14.87 19.14
N GLY A 336 20.37 15.53 18.21
CA GLY A 336 19.77 16.50 17.29
C GLY A 336 18.69 15.89 16.40
N ILE A 337 18.97 14.73 15.79
CA ILE A 337 17.99 13.99 14.97
C ILE A 337 16.77 13.59 15.82
N LEU A 338 16.98 13.07 17.03
CA LEU A 338 15.89 12.69 17.93
C LEU A 338 15.00 13.87 18.32
N GLY A 339 15.59 15.04 18.59
CA GLY A 339 14.86 16.27 18.85
C GLY A 339 13.97 16.66 17.66
N ILE A 340 14.55 16.72 16.46
CA ILE A 340 13.83 17.06 15.22
C ILE A 340 12.67 16.09 14.97
N VAL A 341 12.92 14.78 15.04
CA VAL A 341 11.88 13.75 14.84
C VAL A 341 10.75 13.88 15.85
N SER A 342 11.08 14.16 17.11
CA SER A 342 10.09 14.35 18.19
C SER A 342 9.23 15.60 17.94
N GLY A 343 9.86 16.71 17.56
CA GLY A 343 9.18 17.95 17.20
C GLY A 343 8.25 17.79 16.00
N ILE A 344 8.71 17.13 14.93
CA ILE A 344 7.89 16.84 13.74
C ILE A 344 6.69 15.97 14.12
N THR A 345 6.92 14.92 14.90
CA THR A 345 5.88 13.97 15.32
C THR A 345 4.80 14.66 16.16
N TRP A 346 5.20 15.46 17.15
CA TRP A 346 4.30 16.29 17.95
C TRP A 346 3.48 17.24 17.07
N ASN A 347 4.16 18.04 16.24
CA ASN A 347 3.51 19.03 15.42
C ASN A 347 2.50 18.39 14.46
N PHE A 348 2.84 17.27 13.83
CA PHE A 348 1.92 16.59 12.94
C PHE A 348 0.71 16.04 13.69
N ILE A 349 0.91 15.27 14.77
CA ILE A 349 -0.18 14.60 15.50
C ILE A 349 -1.15 15.61 16.10
N VAL A 350 -0.64 16.66 16.75
CA VAL A 350 -1.50 17.64 17.44
C VAL A 350 -2.21 18.52 16.41
N ASN A 351 -1.55 18.95 15.34
CA ASN A 351 -2.25 19.68 14.28
C ASN A 351 -3.31 18.81 13.59
N ASP A 352 -3.04 17.53 13.37
CA ASP A 352 -4.00 16.61 12.74
C ASP A 352 -5.25 16.35 13.60
N LYS A 353 -5.08 16.31 14.91
CA LYS A 353 -6.15 15.97 15.87
C LYS A 353 -6.86 17.18 16.49
N TRP A 354 -6.23 18.35 16.59
CA TRP A 354 -6.75 19.50 17.32
C TRP A 354 -6.85 20.80 16.50
N THR A 355 -5.86 21.10 15.66
CA THR A 355 -5.86 22.31 14.83
C THR A 355 -6.75 22.14 13.60
N PHE A 356 -6.66 20.99 12.94
CA PHE A 356 -7.37 20.64 11.71
C PHE A 356 -8.28 19.41 11.90
N THR A 357 -9.08 19.42 12.96
CA THR A 357 -10.01 18.33 13.30
C THR A 357 -11.25 18.34 12.42
N ASP A 358 -11.70 17.16 11.99
CA ASP A 358 -13.07 16.98 11.51
C ASP A 358 -14.04 16.78 12.67
N LYS A 359 -15.16 17.52 12.72
CA LYS A 359 -16.34 17.00 13.41
C LYS A 359 -16.64 15.63 12.79
N LYS A 360 -16.61 14.56 13.60
CA LYS A 360 -17.06 13.21 13.23
C LYS A 360 -18.33 13.36 12.38
N THR A 361 -18.31 12.88 11.14
CA THR A 361 -19.55 12.36 10.56
C THR A 361 -19.99 11.26 11.51
N ILE A 362 -21.07 11.51 12.23
CA ILE A 362 -21.81 10.45 12.90
C ILE A 362 -22.27 9.55 11.75
N VAL A 363 -21.51 8.50 11.45
CA VAL A 363 -22.05 7.37 10.71
C VAL A 363 -23.11 6.82 11.66
N PRO A 364 -24.42 6.86 11.32
CA PRO A 364 -25.42 6.23 12.17
C PRO A 364 -25.05 4.74 12.31
N PRO A 365 -25.31 4.12 13.47
CA PRO A 365 -25.11 2.69 13.62
C PRO A 365 -25.81 1.95 12.48
N LYS A 366 -25.10 1.01 11.85
CA LYS A 366 -25.66 0.08 10.86
C LYS A 366 -26.54 -0.95 11.56
N ASP A 367 -27.55 -0.50 12.30
CA ASP A 367 -28.55 -1.34 12.93
C ASP A 367 -29.91 -0.69 12.67
N GLN A 368 -30.55 -1.09 11.58
CA GLN A 368 -32.01 -1.16 11.35
C GLN A 368 -32.32 -1.30 9.85
N LEU A 369 -32.03 -2.48 9.31
CA LEU A 369 -32.80 -3.04 8.20
C LEU A 369 -33.06 -4.52 8.55
N VAL A 370 -33.86 -4.71 9.60
CA VAL A 370 -34.67 -5.91 9.74
C VAL A 370 -36.10 -5.43 9.51
N GLU A 371 -36.51 -5.37 8.24
CA GLU A 371 -37.93 -5.36 7.93
C GLU A 371 -38.45 -6.77 8.21
N THR A 372 -39.02 -6.91 9.41
CA THR A 372 -39.91 -8.00 9.79
C THR A 372 -41.01 -8.11 8.75
N VAL A 373 -41.01 -9.21 8.00
CA VAL A 373 -42.16 -9.70 7.24
C VAL A 373 -43.30 -9.91 8.23
N LYS A 374 -44.27 -8.99 8.24
CA LYS A 374 -45.57 -9.25 8.86
C LYS A 374 -46.35 -10.15 7.90
N THR A 375 -46.42 -11.42 8.27
CA THR A 375 -47.52 -12.31 7.89
C THR A 375 -48.83 -11.71 8.41
N ASN A 376 -49.62 -11.13 7.51
CA ASN A 376 -51.05 -10.93 7.76
C ASN A 376 -51.78 -12.18 7.29
N ASP A 377 -52.03 -13.04 8.26
CA ASP A 377 -53.12 -14.01 8.24
C ASP A 377 -54.46 -13.27 8.40
N LYS A 378 -55.54 -13.87 7.87
CA LYS A 378 -56.97 -13.48 7.87
C LYS A 378 -57.48 -12.77 6.60
N SER A 379 -57.96 -13.56 5.63
CA SER A 379 -59.37 -13.96 5.51
C SER A 379 -59.57 -14.83 4.29
#